data_AF-A0A1G6AKD1-F1
#
_entry.id   AF-A0A1G6AKD1-F1
#
_cell.length_a   1.000
_cell.length_b   1.000
_cell.length_c   1.000
_cell.angle_alpha   90.00
_cell.angle_beta   90.00
_cell.angle_gamma   90.00
#
_symmetry.space_group_name_H-M   'P 1'
#
loop_
_entity.id
_entity.type
_entity.pdbx_description
1 polymer ?
#
loop_
_entity_poly.entity_id
_entity_poly.type
_entity_poly.pdbx_seq_one_letter_code
_entity_poly.pdbx_strand_id
1 'polypeptide(L)'
;MLKYFTMTVNAVIIAAIAVGLLRGYAKAAAGRLGSMITAVFCGAGFIGAGVMAYMKNATKKIDTSLWNYRIFVVSLVLLGAMLLIGILRMTVPVFKGKLKTPAAAVSSAVIGAEAALATFYALPDVLAYPYTLLLTEQTALSTSYLFKMIGTALGLVLMLLIEMAVFRGFLRLRGAAKYIVLFLGLGIYGLRLGGLLIKVMLNKSYILPNNPNYKTYFNITKFISNNGNVFVYAMLGVTAAMAVVIWVMSLRQKEPYTNPAEKRKIIKKWRVSRRWADLGVFCAGMMMLSILVMEPYANKPVELSPVEDVEITDNCLYVPFEAVADGHLHRFGYVTPNGKHTRFIVIKKPGSSGYGIGLDACDICGETGYFERDGQVVCKLCDVVMNINTIGFPGGCNPIVINYTVKDGAIWVPIEEMINHESVFKS
;
A
#
# COMPACT_ATOMS: atom_id res chain seq x y z
N MET A 1 12.63 1.06 4.05
CA MET A 1 12.50 1.07 2.58
C MET A 1 11.29 0.27 2.08
N LEU A 2 11.25 -1.05 2.31
CA LEU A 2 10.27 -1.95 1.67
C LEU A 2 8.80 -1.58 1.92
N LYS A 3 8.42 -1.27 3.17
CA LYS A 3 7.06 -0.88 3.56
C LYS A 3 6.53 0.32 2.77
N TYR A 4 7.34 1.37 2.60
CA TYR A 4 6.93 2.57 1.86
C TYR A 4 6.91 2.34 0.36
N PHE A 5 7.78 1.48 -0.17
CA PHE A 5 7.71 1.04 -1.56
C PHE A 5 6.38 0.32 -1.85
N THR A 6 6.00 -0.68 -1.04
CA THR A 6 4.76 -1.44 -1.25
C THR A 6 3.52 -0.55 -1.09
N MET A 7 3.50 0.32 -0.08
CA MET A 7 2.43 1.30 0.13
C MET A 7 2.29 2.25 -1.06
N THR A 8 3.39 2.80 -1.58
CA THR A 8 3.35 3.68 -2.76
C THR A 8 2.83 2.94 -3.99
N VAL A 9 3.35 1.74 -4.28
CA VAL A 9 2.92 0.94 -5.44
C VAL A 9 1.42 0.66 -5.37
N ASN A 10 0.91 0.19 -4.23
CA ASN A 10 -0.51 -0.11 -4.04
C ASN A 10 -1.40 1.12 -4.20
N ALA A 11 -0.94 2.30 -3.78
CA ALA A 11 -1.71 3.54 -3.90
C ALA A 11 -1.87 4.01 -5.35
N VAL A 12 -0.84 3.87 -6.19
CA VAL A 12 -0.78 4.54 -7.50
C VAL A 12 -1.02 3.62 -8.71
N ILE A 13 -0.89 2.30 -8.54
CA ILE A 13 -0.89 1.33 -9.65
C ILE A 13 -2.15 1.39 -10.54
N ILE A 14 -3.33 1.42 -9.94
CA ILE A 14 -4.60 1.45 -10.69
C ILE A 14 -4.70 2.75 -11.49
N ALA A 15 -4.36 3.88 -10.86
CA ALA A 15 -4.37 5.19 -11.51
C ALA A 15 -3.33 5.26 -12.64
N ALA A 16 -2.12 4.72 -12.45
CA ALA A 16 -1.07 4.70 -13.46
C ALA A 16 -1.50 3.95 -14.73
N ILE A 17 -2.10 2.77 -14.58
CA ILE A 17 -2.59 1.98 -15.72
C ILE A 17 -3.78 2.70 -16.38
N ALA A 18 -4.73 3.23 -15.60
CA ALA A 18 -5.87 3.99 -16.13
C ALA A 18 -5.41 5.22 -16.93
N VAL A 19 -4.50 6.04 -16.37
CA VAL A 19 -3.90 7.21 -17.04
C VAL A 19 -3.17 6.78 -18.31
N GLY A 20 -2.40 5.68 -18.28
CA GLY A 20 -1.75 5.13 -19.46
C GLY A 20 -2.74 4.82 -20.60
N LEU A 21 -3.87 4.18 -20.28
CA LEU A 21 -4.95 3.88 -21.23
C LEU A 21 -5.61 5.17 -21.76
N LEU A 22 -5.94 6.12 -20.87
CA LEU A 22 -6.57 7.40 -21.21
C LEU A 22 -5.68 8.21 -22.16
N ARG A 23 -4.40 8.38 -21.83
CA ARG A 23 -3.42 9.06 -22.70
C ARG A 23 -3.27 8.34 -24.04
N GLY A 24 -3.28 7.00 -24.02
CA GLY A 24 -3.17 6.16 -25.20
C GLY A 24 -4.36 6.40 -26.15
N TYR A 25 -5.56 6.43 -25.59
CA TYR A 25 -6.79 6.70 -26.31
C TYR A 25 -6.85 8.13 -26.86
N ALA A 26 -6.53 9.14 -26.05
CA ALA A 26 -6.50 10.53 -26.50
C ALA A 26 -5.53 10.75 -27.67
N LYS A 27 -4.34 10.15 -27.61
CA LYS A 27 -3.37 10.21 -28.72
C LYS A 27 -3.84 9.44 -29.96
N ALA A 28 -4.51 8.31 -29.79
CA ALA A 28 -5.07 7.56 -30.90
C ALA A 28 -6.21 8.32 -31.61
N ALA A 29 -7.03 9.05 -30.84
CA ALA A 29 -8.18 9.79 -31.36
C ALA A 29 -7.83 11.18 -31.94
N ALA A 30 -6.97 11.94 -31.25
CA ALA A 30 -6.67 13.35 -31.55
C ALA A 30 -5.18 13.62 -31.85
N GLY A 31 -4.35 12.58 -32.01
CA GLY A 31 -2.95 12.72 -32.40
C GLY A 31 -2.08 13.44 -31.37
N ARG A 32 -1.22 14.35 -31.84
CA ARG A 32 -0.28 15.10 -30.98
C ARG A 32 -1.02 16.02 -30.00
N LEU A 33 -2.10 16.67 -30.45
CA LEU A 33 -2.91 17.57 -29.63
C LEU A 33 -3.48 16.83 -28.41
N GLY A 34 -4.12 15.67 -28.62
CA GLY A 34 -4.68 14.89 -27.51
C GLY A 34 -3.62 14.39 -26.52
N SER A 35 -2.44 14.02 -27.02
CA SER A 35 -1.31 13.63 -26.17
C SER A 35 -0.77 14.79 -25.33
N MET A 36 -0.81 16.01 -25.85
CA MET A 36 -0.33 17.20 -25.16
C MET A 36 -1.33 17.66 -24.11
N ILE A 37 -2.62 17.77 -24.47
CA ILE A 37 -3.70 18.15 -23.54
C ILE A 37 -3.72 17.19 -22.35
N THR A 38 -3.76 15.88 -22.59
CA THR A 38 -3.77 14.90 -21.49
C THR A 38 -2.53 14.99 -20.61
N ALA A 39 -1.34 15.25 -21.16
CA ALA A 39 -0.12 15.44 -20.37
C ALA A 39 -0.18 16.70 -19.48
N VAL A 40 -0.68 17.82 -20.01
CA VAL A 40 -0.88 19.07 -19.25
C VAL A 40 -1.84 18.84 -18.09
N PHE A 41 -2.95 18.14 -18.34
CA PHE A 41 -3.93 17.81 -17.31
C PHE A 41 -3.37 16.85 -16.25
N CYS A 42 -2.59 15.84 -16.62
CA CYS A 42 -1.89 14.98 -15.65
C CYS A 42 -0.93 15.81 -14.77
N GLY A 43 -0.20 16.75 -15.36
CA GLY A 43 0.66 17.69 -14.63
C GLY A 43 -0.13 18.56 -13.66
N ALA A 44 -1.29 19.10 -14.08
CA ALA A 44 -2.19 19.83 -13.21
C ALA A 44 -2.72 18.97 -12.05
N GLY A 45 -3.08 17.70 -12.32
CA GLY A 45 -3.48 16.74 -11.30
C GLY A 45 -2.37 16.44 -10.30
N PHE A 46 -1.13 16.31 -10.76
CA PHE A 46 0.07 16.13 -9.91
C PHE A 46 0.32 17.35 -9.01
N ILE A 47 0.29 18.56 -9.57
CA ILE A 47 0.43 19.81 -8.82
C ILE A 47 -0.68 19.92 -7.78
N GLY A 48 -1.93 19.66 -8.19
CA GLY A 48 -3.08 19.62 -7.30
C GLY A 48 -2.86 18.62 -6.15
N ALA A 49 -2.32 17.43 -6.44
CA ALA A 49 -2.07 16.42 -5.42
C ALA A 49 -1.03 16.89 -4.40
N GLY A 50 0.00 17.61 -4.83
CA GLY A 50 0.98 18.24 -3.94
C GLY A 50 0.35 19.31 -3.04
N VAL A 51 -0.51 20.17 -3.61
CA VAL A 51 -1.27 21.16 -2.84
C VAL A 51 -2.18 20.48 -1.82
N MET A 52 -2.92 19.44 -2.21
CA MET A 52 -3.78 18.67 -1.32
C MET A 52 -2.97 17.99 -0.20
N ALA A 53 -1.82 17.40 -0.53
CA ALA A 53 -0.92 16.78 0.44
C ALA A 53 -0.43 17.80 1.48
N TYR A 54 -0.06 19.00 1.05
CA TYR A 54 0.31 20.09 1.95
C TYR A 54 -0.89 20.52 2.81
N MET A 55 -2.03 20.84 2.19
CA MET A 55 -3.21 21.35 2.90
C MET A 55 -3.74 20.37 3.96
N LYS A 56 -3.78 19.07 3.64
CA LYS A 56 -4.16 18.00 4.58
C LYS A 56 -3.32 18.02 5.86
N ASN A 57 -2.03 18.33 5.76
CA ASN A 57 -1.13 18.36 6.90
C ASN A 57 -1.10 19.74 7.58
N ALA A 58 -1.31 20.82 6.82
CA ALA A 58 -1.27 22.20 7.32
C ALA A 58 -2.58 22.64 7.99
N THR A 59 -3.73 22.02 7.67
CA THR A 59 -5.02 22.44 8.22
C THR A 59 -5.98 21.29 8.52
N LYS A 60 -6.72 21.40 9.62
CA LYS A 60 -7.82 20.49 10.00
C LYS A 60 -9.11 20.75 9.20
N LYS A 61 -9.18 21.82 8.40
CA LYS A 61 -10.38 22.21 7.65
C LYS A 61 -10.63 21.35 6.39
N ILE A 62 -9.67 20.53 5.99
CA ILE A 62 -9.77 19.70 4.79
C ILE A 62 -10.25 18.30 5.16
N ASP A 63 -11.47 17.98 4.73
CA ASP A 63 -12.02 16.63 4.79
C ASP A 63 -11.71 15.89 3.49
N THR A 64 -10.67 15.04 3.52
CA THR A 64 -10.23 14.26 2.36
C THR A 64 -11.30 13.29 1.87
N SER A 65 -12.15 12.80 2.77
CA SER A 65 -13.25 11.89 2.42
C SER A 65 -14.29 12.60 1.55
N LEU A 66 -14.62 13.86 1.88
CA LEU A 66 -15.54 14.66 1.07
C LEU A 66 -14.95 15.04 -0.29
N TRP A 67 -13.65 15.35 -0.35
CA TRP A 67 -12.97 15.57 -1.63
C TRP A 67 -12.95 14.31 -2.49
N ASN A 68 -12.66 13.14 -1.90
CA ASN A 68 -12.70 11.86 -2.59
C ASN A 68 -14.11 11.56 -3.13
N TYR A 69 -15.17 11.82 -2.36
CA TYR A 69 -16.55 11.72 -2.84
C TYR A 69 -16.77 12.53 -4.14
N ARG A 70 -16.38 13.81 -4.14
CA ARG A 70 -16.53 14.70 -5.30
C ARG A 70 -15.73 14.19 -6.50
N ILE A 71 -14.48 13.76 -6.28
CA ILE A 71 -13.63 13.20 -7.33
C ILE A 71 -14.28 11.96 -7.93
N PHE A 72 -14.77 11.03 -7.11
CA PHE A 72 -15.36 9.78 -7.59
C PHE A 72 -16.66 10.02 -8.36
N VAL A 73 -17.53 10.92 -7.90
CA VAL A 73 -18.76 11.28 -8.61
C VAL A 73 -18.43 11.84 -10.00
N VAL A 74 -17.54 12.84 -10.07
CA VAL A 74 -17.18 13.45 -11.35
C VAL A 74 -16.50 12.42 -12.26
N SER A 75 -15.56 11.62 -11.72
CA SER A 75 -14.84 10.61 -12.50
C SER A 75 -15.79 9.56 -13.09
N LEU A 76 -16.76 9.07 -12.31
CA LEU A 76 -17.75 8.10 -12.80
C LEU A 76 -18.64 8.67 -13.91
N VAL A 77 -19.02 9.95 -13.81
CA VAL A 77 -19.79 10.63 -14.86
C VAL A 77 -18.96 10.77 -16.13
N LEU A 78 -17.70 11.20 -16.02
CA LEU A 78 -16.81 11.33 -17.18
C LEU A 78 -16.52 9.97 -17.83
N LEU A 79 -16.20 8.94 -17.02
CA LEU A 79 -16.03 7.58 -17.50
C LEU A 79 -17.28 7.05 -18.21
N GLY A 80 -18.47 7.23 -17.61
CA GLY A 80 -19.73 6.83 -18.23
C GLY A 80 -19.94 7.47 -19.60
N ALA A 81 -19.74 8.79 -19.70
CA ALA A 81 -19.82 9.51 -20.97
C ALA A 81 -18.78 9.02 -21.99
N MET A 82 -17.54 8.76 -21.55
CA MET A 82 -16.47 8.25 -22.40
C MET A 82 -16.75 6.84 -22.95
N LEU A 83 -17.25 5.93 -22.11
CA LEU A 83 -17.60 4.58 -22.52
C LEU A 83 -18.79 4.61 -23.50
N LEU A 84 -19.81 5.42 -23.23
CA LEU A 84 -20.94 5.62 -24.13
C LEU A 84 -20.50 6.12 -25.51
N ILE A 85 -19.66 7.17 -25.55
CA ILE A 85 -19.09 7.70 -26.80
C ILE A 85 -18.24 6.64 -27.50
N GLY A 86 -17.47 5.85 -26.75
CA GLY A 86 -16.69 4.74 -27.27
C GLY A 86 -17.56 3.68 -27.96
N ILE A 87 -18.68 3.30 -27.35
CA ILE A 87 -19.65 2.34 -27.90
C ILE A 87 -20.27 2.90 -29.17
N LEU A 88 -20.75 4.15 -29.14
CA LEU A 88 -21.35 4.81 -30.31
C LEU A 88 -20.39 4.84 -31.51
N ARG A 89 -19.09 5.09 -31.28
CA ARG A 89 -18.09 5.06 -32.35
C ARG A 89 -17.80 3.66 -32.90
N MET A 90 -17.99 2.64 -32.09
CA MET A 90 -17.81 1.25 -32.51
C MET A 90 -18.99 0.79 -33.36
N THR A 91 -20.22 1.11 -32.94
CA THR A 91 -21.46 0.59 -33.54
C THR A 91 -21.97 1.43 -34.71
N VAL A 92 -21.87 2.75 -34.64
CA VAL A 92 -22.49 3.65 -35.61
C VAL A 92 -21.47 4.13 -36.66
N PRO A 93 -21.66 3.83 -37.95
CA PRO A 93 -20.72 4.19 -39.02
C PRO A 93 -20.48 5.69 -39.18
N VAL A 94 -21.51 6.52 -38.95
CA VAL A 94 -21.43 7.99 -39.07
C VAL A 94 -20.45 8.60 -38.06
N PHE A 95 -20.26 7.95 -36.91
CA PHE A 95 -19.29 8.37 -35.89
C PHE A 95 -17.89 7.76 -36.09
N LYS A 96 -17.68 6.96 -37.14
CA LYS A 96 -16.36 6.41 -37.50
C LYS A 96 -15.57 7.44 -38.30
N GLY A 97 -14.53 7.98 -37.68
CA GLY A 97 -13.64 8.94 -38.34
C GLY A 97 -12.77 9.69 -37.34
N LYS A 98 -11.79 10.44 -37.85
CA LYS A 98 -11.06 11.39 -37.02
C LYS A 98 -11.98 12.57 -36.69
N LEU A 99 -11.97 12.97 -35.43
CA LEU A 99 -12.69 14.16 -35.00
C LEU A 99 -12.14 15.40 -35.73
N LYS A 100 -13.04 16.32 -36.09
CA LYS A 100 -12.64 17.69 -36.46
C LYS A 100 -11.89 18.34 -35.29
N THR A 101 -10.97 19.25 -35.58
CA THR A 101 -10.08 19.92 -34.61
C THR A 101 -10.77 20.40 -33.32
N PRO A 102 -11.92 21.11 -33.33
CA PRO A 102 -12.57 21.55 -32.10
C PRO A 102 -13.16 20.38 -31.28
N ALA A 103 -13.83 19.43 -31.93
CA ALA A 103 -14.38 18.24 -31.24
C ALA A 103 -13.26 17.34 -30.68
N ALA A 104 -12.12 17.28 -31.36
CA ALA A 104 -10.93 16.56 -30.90
C ALA A 104 -10.33 17.19 -29.64
N ALA A 105 -10.29 18.52 -29.56
CA ALA A 105 -9.82 19.25 -28.39
C ALA A 105 -10.74 19.03 -27.18
N VAL A 106 -12.06 19.17 -27.36
CA VAL A 106 -13.05 18.95 -26.27
C VAL A 106 -12.99 17.51 -25.77
N SER A 107 -12.99 16.51 -26.66
CA SER A 107 -12.88 15.10 -26.25
C SER A 107 -11.57 14.82 -25.53
N SER A 108 -10.46 15.43 -25.97
CA SER A 108 -9.16 15.29 -25.29
C SER A 108 -9.13 15.98 -23.94
N ALA A 109 -9.86 17.08 -23.76
CA ALA A 109 -9.98 17.78 -22.49
C ALA A 109 -10.78 16.95 -21.48
N VAL A 110 -11.86 16.28 -21.90
CA VAL A 110 -12.61 15.33 -21.05
C VAL A 110 -11.73 14.16 -20.60
N ILE A 111 -11.01 13.54 -21.54
CA ILE A 111 -10.06 12.46 -21.22
C ILE A 111 -8.93 12.97 -20.31
N GLY A 112 -8.47 14.20 -20.55
CA GLY A 112 -7.47 14.87 -19.72
C GLY A 112 -7.97 15.11 -18.30
N ALA A 113 -9.19 15.62 -18.13
CA ALA A 113 -9.82 15.82 -16.84
C ALA A 113 -9.92 14.51 -16.05
N GLU A 114 -10.33 13.42 -16.70
CA GLU A 114 -10.34 12.10 -16.05
C GLU A 114 -8.94 11.65 -15.60
N ALA A 115 -7.93 11.83 -16.44
CA ALA A 115 -6.55 11.51 -16.10
C ALA A 115 -6.00 12.40 -14.96
N ALA A 116 -6.40 13.68 -14.92
CA ALA A 116 -6.07 14.60 -13.85
C ALA A 116 -6.73 14.16 -12.53
N LEU A 117 -8.00 13.78 -12.55
CA LEU A 117 -8.72 13.29 -11.36
C LEU A 117 -8.12 11.98 -10.82
N ALA A 118 -7.77 11.04 -11.70
CA ALA A 118 -7.08 9.81 -11.32
C ALA A 118 -5.74 10.09 -10.62
N THR A 119 -4.96 11.03 -11.16
CA THR A 119 -3.67 11.46 -10.61
C THR A 119 -3.85 12.21 -9.29
N PHE A 120 -4.83 13.11 -9.24
CA PHE A 120 -5.16 13.93 -8.07
C PHE A 120 -5.70 13.10 -6.91
N TYR A 121 -6.39 12.00 -7.19
CA TYR A 121 -6.85 11.07 -6.17
C TYR A 121 -5.72 10.18 -5.62
N ALA A 122 -4.86 9.64 -6.49
CA ALA A 122 -3.91 8.60 -6.10
C ALA A 122 -2.67 9.12 -5.33
N LEU A 123 -2.24 10.36 -5.60
CA LEU A 123 -0.95 10.87 -5.12
C LEU A 123 -0.95 11.63 -3.77
N PRO A 124 -2.02 12.28 -3.29
CA PRO A 124 -1.94 13.10 -2.07
C PRO A 124 -1.41 12.35 -0.84
N ASP A 125 -1.80 11.10 -0.65
CA ASP A 125 -1.32 10.29 0.47
C ASP A 125 0.16 9.94 0.36
N VAL A 126 0.63 9.63 -0.85
CA VAL A 126 2.04 9.34 -1.13
C VAL A 126 2.91 10.59 -0.96
N LEU A 127 2.46 11.73 -1.48
CA LEU A 127 3.16 13.01 -1.36
C LEU A 127 3.15 13.55 0.08
N ALA A 128 2.24 13.06 0.93
CA ALA A 128 2.21 13.38 2.35
C ALA A 128 3.20 12.54 3.19
N TYR A 129 3.81 11.47 2.63
CA TYR A 129 4.72 10.61 3.38
C TYR A 129 5.88 11.35 4.07
N PRO A 130 6.58 12.32 3.44
CA PRO A 130 7.62 13.09 4.11
C PRO A 130 7.17 13.69 5.46
N TYR A 131 5.98 14.29 5.50
CA TYR A 131 5.42 14.86 6.73
C TYR A 131 5.14 13.78 7.77
N THR A 132 4.47 12.69 7.37
CA THR A 132 4.13 11.60 8.30
C THR A 132 5.37 10.90 8.87
N LEU A 133 6.44 10.82 8.06
CA LEU A 133 7.71 10.22 8.45
C LEU A 133 8.43 11.08 9.48
N LEU A 134 8.47 12.40 9.29
CA LEU A 134 9.09 13.33 10.22
C LEU A 134 8.37 13.41 11.58
N LEU A 135 7.10 13.00 11.65
CA LEU A 135 6.40 12.86 12.94
C LEU A 135 6.91 11.67 13.77
N THR A 136 7.49 10.65 13.11
CA THR A 136 7.97 9.42 13.74
C THR A 136 9.49 9.33 13.84
N GLU A 137 10.21 10.06 12.99
CA GLU A 137 11.67 10.02 12.87
C GLU A 137 12.29 11.26 13.53
N GLN A 138 13.47 11.09 14.14
CA GLN A 138 14.14 12.18 14.84
C GLN A 138 14.56 13.33 13.92
N THR A 139 15.05 13.02 12.71
CA THR A 139 15.52 14.02 11.73
C THR A 139 15.31 13.55 10.28
N ALA A 140 15.28 14.51 9.35
CA ALA A 140 15.21 14.25 7.90
C ALA A 140 16.48 13.59 7.32
N LEU A 141 17.57 13.53 8.09
CA LEU A 141 18.83 12.92 7.70
C LEU A 141 19.04 11.54 8.36
N SER A 142 18.04 11.02 9.08
CA SER A 142 18.13 9.67 9.64
C SER A 142 18.18 8.64 8.51
N THR A 143 19.01 7.60 8.69
CA THR A 143 19.12 6.48 7.74
C THR A 143 17.75 5.83 7.50
N SER A 144 16.92 5.71 8.54
CA SER A 144 15.54 5.21 8.44
C SER A 144 14.67 6.10 7.54
N TYR A 145 14.70 7.42 7.75
CA TYR A 145 13.95 8.38 6.92
C TYR A 145 14.37 8.29 5.45
N LEU A 146 15.68 8.33 5.17
CA LEU A 146 16.21 8.24 3.80
C LEU A 146 15.79 6.93 3.12
N PHE A 147 15.92 5.78 3.80
CA PHE A 147 15.47 4.51 3.23
C PHE A 147 13.97 4.46 2.97
N LYS A 148 13.14 5.06 3.82
CA LYS A 148 11.68 5.14 3.60
C LYS A 148 11.38 6.03 2.38
N MET A 149 12.08 7.16 2.23
CA MET A 149 11.96 8.05 1.06
C MET A 149 12.44 7.42 -0.25
N ILE A 150 13.53 6.65 -0.23
CA ILE A 150 13.99 5.88 -1.40
C ILE A 150 12.91 4.87 -1.83
N GLY A 151 12.27 4.19 -0.88
CA GLY A 151 11.15 3.28 -1.16
C GLY A 151 9.99 3.98 -1.88
N THR A 152 9.59 5.15 -1.38
CA THR A 152 8.56 6.00 -2.01
C THR A 152 8.96 6.41 -3.43
N ALA A 153 10.20 6.87 -3.61
CA ALA A 153 10.70 7.29 -4.92
C ALA A 153 10.72 6.15 -5.94
N LEU A 154 11.17 4.95 -5.54
CA LEU A 154 11.15 3.76 -6.39
C LEU A 154 9.72 3.36 -6.80
N GLY A 155 8.74 3.49 -5.89
CA GLY A 155 7.33 3.24 -6.21
C GLY A 155 6.78 4.23 -7.24
N LEU A 156 7.12 5.52 -7.12
CA LEU A 156 6.75 6.56 -8.10
C LEU A 156 7.45 6.35 -9.47
N VAL A 157 8.71 5.92 -9.48
CA VAL A 157 9.40 5.55 -10.72
C VAL A 157 8.68 4.38 -11.40
N LEU A 158 8.32 3.35 -10.64
CA LEU A 158 7.60 2.19 -11.18
C LEU A 158 6.22 2.57 -11.74
N MET A 159 5.52 3.52 -11.09
CA MET A 159 4.27 4.13 -11.59
C MET A 159 4.47 4.75 -12.99
N LEU A 160 5.49 5.60 -13.15
CA LEU A 160 5.76 6.26 -14.42
C LEU A 160 6.13 5.25 -15.52
N LEU A 161 6.91 4.22 -15.18
CA LEU A 161 7.31 3.18 -16.12
C LEU A 161 6.10 2.36 -16.60
N ILE A 162 5.21 1.93 -15.71
CA ILE A 162 4.01 1.19 -16.12
C ILE A 162 3.04 2.06 -16.92
N GLU A 163 2.84 3.33 -16.52
CA GLU A 163 2.00 4.27 -17.26
C GLU A 163 2.54 4.44 -18.69
N MET A 164 3.85 4.65 -18.83
CA MET A 164 4.51 4.76 -20.14
C MET A 164 4.41 3.47 -20.96
N ALA A 165 4.59 2.31 -20.34
CA ALA A 165 4.45 1.01 -20.99
C ALA A 165 3.03 0.79 -21.52
N VAL A 166 2.02 1.08 -20.69
CA VAL A 166 0.61 0.99 -21.06
C VAL A 166 0.25 1.99 -22.15
N PHE A 167 0.66 3.25 -22.00
CA PHE A 167 0.45 4.29 -23.00
C PHE A 167 1.02 3.91 -24.36
N ARG A 168 2.29 3.49 -24.40
CA ARG A 168 2.99 3.15 -25.65
C ARG A 168 2.52 1.82 -26.23
N GLY A 169 2.18 0.85 -25.38
CA GLY A 169 1.62 -0.44 -25.76
C GLY A 169 0.23 -0.29 -26.38
N PHE A 170 -0.65 0.49 -25.76
CA PHE A 170 -2.01 0.75 -26.24
C PHE A 170 -2.03 1.29 -27.69
N LEU A 171 -1.08 2.17 -28.04
CA LEU A 171 -0.97 2.71 -29.39
C LEU A 171 -0.63 1.66 -30.47
N ARG A 172 -0.12 0.48 -30.07
CA ARG A 172 0.21 -0.62 -30.99
C ARG A 172 -0.96 -1.58 -31.24
N LEU A 173 -1.99 -1.54 -30.40
CA LEU A 173 -3.21 -2.33 -30.59
C LEU A 173 -3.97 -1.89 -31.84
N ARG A 174 -4.63 -2.84 -32.50
CA ARG A 174 -5.44 -2.63 -33.71
C ARG A 174 -6.84 -3.22 -33.53
N GLY A 175 -7.82 -2.67 -34.25
CA GLY A 175 -9.19 -3.21 -34.31
C GLY A 175 -9.84 -3.38 -32.94
N ALA A 176 -10.56 -4.50 -32.77
CA ALA A 176 -11.31 -4.83 -31.57
C ALA A 176 -10.45 -4.88 -30.30
N ALA A 177 -9.21 -5.38 -30.38
CA ALA A 177 -8.32 -5.50 -29.22
C ALA A 177 -8.08 -4.16 -28.51
N LYS A 178 -8.02 -3.06 -29.27
CA LYS A 178 -7.85 -1.71 -28.70
C LYS A 178 -9.04 -1.31 -27.82
N TYR A 179 -10.25 -1.57 -28.31
CA TYR A 179 -11.48 -1.24 -27.59
C TYR A 179 -11.68 -2.18 -26.40
N ILE A 180 -11.44 -3.48 -26.56
CA ILE A 180 -11.54 -4.46 -25.47
C ILE A 180 -10.62 -4.07 -24.31
N VAL A 181 -9.35 -3.76 -24.57
CA VAL A 181 -8.40 -3.33 -23.52
C VAL A 181 -8.84 -2.03 -22.87
N LEU A 182 -9.35 -1.07 -23.64
CA LEU A 182 -9.86 0.20 -23.10
C LEU A 182 -11.09 -0.01 -22.20
N PHE A 183 -12.11 -0.72 -22.68
CA PHE A 183 -13.35 -0.97 -21.96
C PHE A 183 -13.13 -1.81 -20.71
N LEU A 184 -12.31 -2.86 -20.80
CA LEU A 184 -11.97 -3.68 -19.63
C LEU A 184 -11.22 -2.85 -18.59
N GLY A 185 -10.16 -2.14 -18.98
CA GLY A 185 -9.35 -1.36 -18.04
C GLY A 185 -10.14 -0.22 -17.38
N LEU A 186 -10.88 0.58 -18.17
CA LEU A 186 -11.70 1.67 -17.63
C LEU A 186 -12.93 1.16 -16.88
N GLY A 187 -13.48 -0.01 -17.26
CA GLY A 187 -14.58 -0.67 -16.54
C GLY A 187 -14.15 -1.14 -15.16
N ILE A 188 -12.99 -1.82 -15.05
CA ILE A 188 -12.41 -2.23 -13.76
C ILE A 188 -12.13 -1.00 -12.89
N TYR A 189 -11.55 0.06 -13.47
CA TYR A 189 -11.30 1.32 -12.78
C TYR A 189 -12.60 1.96 -12.27
N GLY A 190 -13.63 2.06 -13.12
CA GLY A 190 -14.94 2.59 -12.76
C GLY A 190 -15.63 1.77 -11.66
N LEU A 191 -15.59 0.45 -11.73
CA LEU A 191 -16.12 -0.43 -10.68
C LEU A 191 -15.42 -0.19 -9.33
N ARG A 192 -14.09 -0.02 -9.34
CA ARG A 192 -13.33 0.33 -8.13
C ARG A 192 -13.79 1.67 -7.57
N LEU A 193 -13.89 2.71 -8.40
CA LEU A 193 -14.33 4.04 -7.97
C LEU A 193 -15.77 4.03 -7.43
N GLY A 194 -16.69 3.32 -8.09
CA GLY A 194 -18.06 3.16 -7.63
C GLY A 194 -18.15 2.50 -6.25
N GLY A 195 -17.34 1.47 -6.04
CA GLY A 195 -17.22 0.83 -4.73
C GLY A 195 -16.70 1.75 -3.63
N LEU A 196 -15.67 2.54 -3.94
CA LEU A 196 -15.11 3.53 -3.03
C LEU A 196 -16.07 4.69 -2.75
N LEU A 197 -16.86 5.09 -3.74
CA LEU A 197 -17.92 6.09 -3.58
C LEU A 197 -18.96 5.63 -2.56
N ILE A 198 -19.50 4.40 -2.72
CA ILE A 198 -20.47 3.84 -1.78
C ILE A 198 -19.87 3.76 -0.37
N LYS A 199 -18.61 3.36 -0.24
CA LYS A 199 -17.89 3.33 1.05
C LYS A 199 -17.86 4.70 1.72
N VAL A 200 -17.53 5.75 0.96
CA VAL A 200 -17.51 7.12 1.50
C VAL A 200 -18.92 7.58 1.89
N MET A 201 -19.93 7.28 1.07
CA MET A 201 -21.34 7.63 1.37
C MET A 201 -21.86 6.96 2.64
N LEU A 202 -21.49 5.71 2.90
CA LEU A 202 -21.82 5.00 4.14
C LEU A 202 -21.09 5.63 5.33
N ASN A 203 -19.78 5.85 5.21
CA ASN A 203 -18.97 6.43 6.30
C ASN A 203 -19.37 7.86 6.67
N LYS A 204 -19.93 8.62 5.73
CA LYS A 204 -20.45 9.99 5.96
C LYS A 204 -21.94 10.02 6.25
N SER A 205 -22.58 8.87 6.45
CA SER A 205 -24.01 8.75 6.76
C SER A 205 -24.94 9.37 5.70
N TYR A 206 -24.51 9.50 4.45
CA TYR A 206 -25.39 9.86 3.34
C TYR A 206 -26.37 8.72 2.99
N ILE A 207 -25.97 7.47 3.27
CA ILE A 207 -26.85 6.31 3.21
C ILE A 207 -27.13 5.88 4.66
N LEU A 208 -28.34 6.15 5.14
CA LEU A 208 -28.75 5.86 6.50
C LEU A 208 -29.16 4.38 6.68
N PRO A 209 -29.05 3.82 7.90
CA PRO A 209 -29.49 2.45 8.21
C PRO A 209 -30.96 2.16 7.86
N ASN A 210 -31.81 3.19 7.87
CA ASN A 210 -33.23 3.08 7.54
C ASN A 210 -33.49 2.90 6.03
N ASN A 211 -32.47 3.01 5.17
CA ASN A 211 -32.62 2.77 3.74
C ASN A 211 -32.83 1.27 3.49
N PRO A 212 -33.87 0.86 2.72
CA PRO A 212 -34.15 -0.56 2.45
C PRO A 212 -32.95 -1.29 1.81
N ASN A 213 -32.11 -0.57 1.06
CA ASN A 213 -30.93 -1.11 0.39
C ASN A 213 -29.63 -1.03 1.22
N TYR A 214 -29.68 -0.56 2.48
CA TYR A 214 -28.50 -0.37 3.32
C TYR A 214 -27.66 -1.64 3.44
N LYS A 215 -28.30 -2.80 3.69
CA LYS A 215 -27.61 -4.10 3.78
C LYS A 215 -26.87 -4.46 2.50
N THR A 216 -27.46 -4.16 1.34
CA THR A 216 -26.85 -4.38 0.02
C THR A 216 -25.62 -3.50 -0.17
N TYR A 217 -25.72 -2.19 0.09
CA TYR A 217 -24.58 -1.28 -0.01
C TYR A 217 -23.46 -1.65 0.96
N PHE A 218 -23.81 -2.02 2.19
CA PHE A 218 -22.85 -2.50 3.19
C PHE A 218 -22.11 -3.75 2.73
N ASN A 219 -22.82 -4.74 2.19
CA ASN A 219 -22.20 -5.97 1.66
C ASN A 219 -21.27 -5.69 0.47
N ILE A 220 -21.67 -4.79 -0.43
CA ILE A 220 -20.85 -4.33 -1.56
C ILE A 220 -19.55 -3.68 -1.05
N THR A 221 -19.65 -2.75 -0.09
CA THR A 221 -18.48 -2.09 0.50
C THR A 221 -17.58 -3.06 1.27
N LYS A 222 -18.15 -4.02 1.99
CA LYS A 222 -17.41 -5.10 2.67
C LYS A 222 -16.62 -5.91 1.65
N PHE A 223 -17.27 -6.35 0.56
CA PHE A 223 -16.61 -7.10 -0.50
C PHE A 223 -15.45 -6.31 -1.12
N ILE A 224 -15.67 -5.05 -1.50
CA ILE A 224 -14.67 -4.18 -2.14
C ILE A 224 -13.50 -3.84 -1.21
N SER A 225 -13.77 -3.68 0.09
CA SER A 225 -12.74 -3.39 1.08
C SER A 225 -11.89 -4.63 1.36
N ASN A 226 -12.50 -5.80 1.50
CA ASN A 226 -11.79 -7.06 1.76
C ASN A 226 -11.04 -7.58 0.53
N ASN A 227 -11.54 -7.29 -0.68
CA ASN A 227 -10.98 -7.76 -1.94
C ASN A 227 -10.32 -6.63 -2.75
N GLY A 228 -9.75 -5.63 -2.07
CA GLY A 228 -9.12 -4.49 -2.75
C GLY A 228 -8.07 -4.90 -3.80
N ASN A 229 -7.29 -5.93 -3.50
CA ASN A 229 -6.24 -6.44 -4.38
C ASN A 229 -6.78 -7.09 -5.66
N VAL A 230 -8.03 -7.55 -5.69
CA VAL A 230 -8.63 -8.14 -6.90
C VAL A 230 -8.68 -7.12 -8.05
N PHE A 231 -8.98 -5.85 -7.76
CA PHE A 231 -8.97 -4.79 -8.78
C PHE A 231 -7.55 -4.52 -9.29
N VAL A 232 -6.55 -4.61 -8.42
CA VAL A 232 -5.14 -4.47 -8.80
C VAL A 232 -4.73 -5.61 -9.71
N TYR A 233 -5.00 -6.86 -9.33
CA TYR A 233 -4.72 -8.04 -10.16
C TYR A 233 -5.45 -8.00 -11.50
N ALA A 234 -6.70 -7.53 -11.54
CA ALA A 234 -7.45 -7.37 -12.77
C ALA A 234 -6.80 -6.33 -13.71
N MET A 235 -6.34 -5.18 -13.19
CA MET A 235 -5.62 -4.17 -13.98
C MET A 235 -4.25 -4.66 -14.47
N LEU A 236 -3.54 -5.43 -13.65
CA LEU A 236 -2.31 -6.10 -14.06
C LEU A 236 -2.58 -7.15 -15.14
N GLY A 237 -3.68 -7.91 -15.02
CA GLY A 237 -4.15 -8.86 -16.02
C GLY A 237 -4.46 -8.19 -17.36
N VAL A 238 -5.11 -7.01 -17.36
CA VAL A 238 -5.32 -6.22 -18.58
C VAL A 238 -3.99 -5.80 -19.21
N THR A 239 -3.02 -5.39 -18.40
CA THR A 239 -1.69 -4.99 -18.87
C THR A 239 -0.93 -6.18 -19.48
N ALA A 240 -0.97 -7.34 -18.83
CA ALA A 240 -0.36 -8.57 -19.32
C ALA A 240 -1.04 -9.08 -20.60
N ALA A 241 -2.38 -9.08 -20.66
CA ALA A 241 -3.14 -9.46 -21.85
C ALA A 241 -2.81 -8.55 -23.04
N MET A 242 -2.70 -7.23 -22.82
CA MET A 242 -2.24 -6.29 -23.83
C MET A 242 -0.84 -6.63 -24.32
N ALA A 243 0.10 -6.95 -23.42
CA ALA A 243 1.45 -7.35 -23.78
C ALA A 243 1.46 -8.62 -24.64
N VAL A 244 0.68 -9.64 -24.27
CA VAL A 244 0.52 -10.89 -25.05
C VAL A 244 -0.03 -10.59 -26.45
N VAL A 245 -1.07 -9.76 -26.56
CA VAL A 245 -1.63 -9.36 -27.86
C VAL A 245 -0.56 -8.68 -28.74
N ILE A 246 0.23 -7.77 -28.17
CA ILE A 246 1.32 -7.11 -28.90
C ILE A 246 2.38 -8.12 -29.37
N TRP A 247 2.73 -9.09 -28.53
CA TRP A 247 3.66 -10.17 -28.87
C TRP A 247 3.13 -11.03 -30.01
N VAL A 248 1.88 -11.51 -29.93
CA VAL A 248 1.25 -12.31 -30.99
C VAL A 248 1.17 -11.53 -32.30
N MET A 249 0.76 -10.25 -32.26
CA MET A 249 0.74 -9.38 -33.43
C MET A 249 2.14 -9.21 -34.03
N SER A 250 3.17 -9.15 -33.18
CA SER A 250 4.55 -9.02 -33.62
C SER A 250 5.09 -10.29 -34.29
N LEU A 251 4.66 -11.47 -33.87
CA LEU A 251 5.08 -12.75 -34.45
C LEU A 251 4.35 -13.05 -35.76
N ARG A 252 3.10 -12.61 -35.89
CA ARG A 252 2.25 -12.84 -37.08
C ARG A 252 2.35 -11.76 -38.16
N GLN A 253 3.28 -10.82 -38.03
CA GLN A 253 3.40 -9.70 -38.94
C GLN A 253 3.91 -10.12 -40.33
N LYS A 254 3.06 -9.95 -41.35
CA LYS A 254 3.41 -10.07 -42.79
C LYS A 254 3.19 -8.75 -43.54
N GLU A 255 3.75 -7.66 -43.02
CA GLU A 255 3.70 -6.35 -43.71
C GLU A 255 4.58 -6.41 -44.98
N PRO A 256 4.03 -6.10 -46.18
CA PRO A 256 4.80 -6.14 -47.43
C PRO A 256 5.89 -5.07 -47.41
N TYR A 257 7.01 -5.33 -48.11
CA TYR A 257 8.14 -4.40 -48.23
C TYR A 257 8.68 -4.41 -49.66
N THR A 258 9.11 -3.24 -50.11
CA THR A 258 9.61 -3.01 -51.49
C THR A 258 11.13 -2.84 -51.49
N ASN A 259 11.70 -2.22 -50.44
CA ASN A 259 13.13 -1.95 -50.32
C ASN A 259 13.70 -2.50 -48.98
N PRO A 260 14.98 -2.94 -48.93
CA PRO A 260 15.70 -3.21 -47.68
C PRO A 260 15.52 -2.18 -46.56
N ALA A 261 15.42 -0.89 -46.88
CA ALA A 261 15.18 0.18 -45.90
C ALA A 261 13.79 0.07 -45.23
N GLU A 262 12.76 -0.29 -45.98
CA GLU A 262 11.41 -0.50 -45.46
C GLU A 262 11.35 -1.74 -44.56
N LYS A 263 12.03 -2.83 -44.97
CA LYS A 263 12.19 -4.03 -44.13
C LYS A 263 12.82 -3.67 -42.78
N ARG A 264 13.90 -2.88 -42.77
CA ARG A 264 14.54 -2.40 -41.52
C ARG A 264 13.60 -1.56 -40.66
N LYS A 265 12.81 -0.67 -41.26
CA LYS A 265 11.82 0.17 -40.56
C LYS A 265 10.73 -0.68 -39.89
N ILE A 266 10.22 -1.69 -40.58
CA ILE A 266 9.19 -2.61 -40.06
C ILE A 266 9.76 -3.44 -38.89
N ILE A 267 10.97 -4.01 -39.04
CA ILE A 267 11.63 -4.76 -37.95
C ILE A 267 11.81 -3.87 -36.72
N LYS A 268 12.29 -2.63 -36.90
CA LYS A 268 12.47 -1.66 -35.80
C LYS A 268 11.14 -1.33 -35.12
N LYS A 269 10.06 -1.12 -35.89
CA LYS A 269 8.71 -0.87 -35.36
C LYS A 269 8.29 -1.98 -34.39
N TRP A 270 8.41 -3.24 -34.78
CA TRP A 270 7.97 -4.39 -33.96
C TRP A 270 8.92 -4.73 -32.81
N ARG A 271 10.23 -4.55 -32.99
CA ARG A 271 11.18 -4.62 -31.87
C ARG A 271 10.84 -3.60 -30.78
N VAL A 272 10.49 -2.38 -31.17
CA VAL A 272 10.05 -1.35 -30.22
C VAL A 272 8.68 -1.70 -29.62
N SER A 273 7.75 -2.27 -30.39
CA SER A 273 6.47 -2.75 -29.83
C SER A 273 6.70 -3.76 -28.70
N ARG A 274 7.55 -4.77 -28.94
CA ARG A 274 7.85 -5.80 -27.95
C ARG A 274 8.53 -5.22 -26.72
N ARG A 275 9.50 -4.31 -26.87
CA ARG A 275 10.12 -3.63 -25.71
C ARG A 275 9.12 -2.94 -24.78
N TRP A 276 8.07 -2.32 -25.32
CA TRP A 276 7.02 -1.72 -24.48
C TRP A 276 6.13 -2.77 -23.80
N ALA A 277 5.85 -3.88 -24.49
CA ALA A 277 5.15 -5.03 -23.90
C ALA A 277 6.00 -5.67 -22.78
N ASP A 278 7.30 -5.87 -23.02
CA ASP A 278 8.26 -6.45 -22.08
C ASP A 278 8.41 -5.55 -20.85
N LEU A 279 8.50 -4.23 -21.03
CA LEU A 279 8.50 -3.27 -19.92
C LEU A 279 7.21 -3.36 -19.11
N GLY A 280 6.05 -3.48 -19.78
CA GLY A 280 4.75 -3.64 -19.11
C GLY A 280 4.69 -4.93 -18.28
N VAL A 281 5.16 -6.05 -18.83
CA VAL A 281 5.24 -7.34 -18.12
C VAL A 281 6.23 -7.28 -16.96
N PHE A 282 7.40 -6.66 -17.16
CA PHE A 282 8.37 -6.47 -16.09
C PHE A 282 7.80 -5.65 -14.94
N CYS A 283 7.16 -4.51 -15.24
CA CYS A 283 6.53 -3.68 -14.21
C CYS A 283 5.40 -4.43 -13.50
N ALA A 284 4.55 -5.14 -14.25
CA ALA A 284 3.49 -5.97 -13.68
C ALA A 284 4.04 -7.09 -12.78
N GLY A 285 5.15 -7.73 -13.17
CA GLY A 285 5.83 -8.75 -12.38
C GLY A 285 6.42 -8.18 -11.09
N MET A 286 7.08 -7.03 -11.15
CA MET A 286 7.57 -6.31 -9.96
C MET A 286 6.43 -5.92 -9.02
N MET A 287 5.26 -5.54 -9.56
CA MET A 287 4.08 -5.22 -8.77
C MET A 287 3.44 -6.46 -8.14
N MET A 288 3.39 -7.59 -8.86
CA MET A 288 2.97 -8.87 -8.29
C MET A 288 3.92 -9.30 -7.16
N LEU A 289 5.23 -9.17 -7.35
CA LEU A 289 6.23 -9.45 -6.32
C LEU A 289 6.05 -8.54 -5.10
N SER A 290 5.75 -7.26 -5.33
CA SER A 290 5.44 -6.29 -4.28
C SER A 290 4.28 -6.75 -3.40
N ILE A 291 3.18 -7.19 -4.00
CA ILE A 291 1.96 -7.57 -3.27
C ILE A 291 2.08 -8.96 -2.64
N LEU A 292 2.65 -9.93 -3.36
CA LEU A 292 2.66 -11.34 -2.93
C LEU A 292 3.78 -11.67 -1.94
N VAL A 293 4.91 -10.96 -2.01
CA VAL A 293 6.11 -11.30 -1.24
C VAL A 293 6.52 -10.13 -0.36
N MET A 294 6.71 -8.95 -0.95
CA MET A 294 7.29 -7.82 -0.22
C MET A 294 6.35 -7.25 0.85
N GLU A 295 5.05 -7.17 0.56
CA GLU A 295 4.06 -6.62 1.50
C GLU A 295 3.85 -7.53 2.73
N PRO A 296 3.64 -8.86 2.58
CA PRO A 296 3.62 -9.77 3.73
C PRO A 296 4.93 -9.75 4.52
N TYR A 297 6.08 -9.71 3.84
CA TYR A 297 7.38 -9.64 4.51
C TYR A 297 7.55 -8.32 5.29
N ALA A 298 7.16 -7.19 4.69
CA ALA A 298 7.25 -5.87 5.32
C ALA A 298 6.29 -5.70 6.51
N ASN A 299 5.18 -6.45 6.54
CA ASN A 299 4.17 -6.42 7.58
C ASN A 299 4.22 -7.64 8.50
N LYS A 300 5.32 -8.42 8.49
CA LYS A 300 5.46 -9.56 9.40
C LYS A 300 5.37 -9.05 10.85
N PRO A 301 4.46 -9.57 11.68
CA PRO A 301 4.41 -9.19 13.07
C PRO A 301 5.74 -9.57 13.73
N VAL A 302 6.25 -8.69 14.60
CA VAL A 302 7.43 -9.02 15.38
C VAL A 302 7.08 -10.21 16.28
N GLU A 303 7.73 -11.33 16.03
CA GLU A 303 7.65 -12.52 16.88
C GLU A 303 8.44 -12.21 18.15
N LEU A 304 7.80 -12.44 19.29
CA LEU A 304 8.45 -12.31 20.59
C LEU A 304 9.39 -13.51 20.77
N SER A 305 10.50 -13.36 21.50
CA SER A 305 11.33 -14.50 21.90
C SER A 305 10.47 -15.60 22.56
N PRO A 306 10.78 -16.88 22.34
CA PRO A 306 10.04 -17.95 22.98
C PRO A 306 10.09 -17.82 24.51
N VAL A 307 9.09 -18.38 25.19
CA VAL A 307 9.17 -18.55 26.64
C VAL A 307 10.20 -19.64 26.91
N GLU A 308 11.22 -19.30 27.67
CA GLU A 308 12.29 -20.19 28.13
C GLU A 308 11.79 -21.06 29.27
N ASP A 309 12.31 -22.29 29.34
CA ASP A 309 11.99 -23.22 30.41
C ASP A 309 12.58 -22.71 31.73
N VAL A 310 11.78 -22.82 32.79
CA VAL A 310 12.15 -22.37 34.14
C VAL A 310 11.81 -23.47 35.15
N GLU A 311 12.75 -23.73 36.05
CA GLU A 311 12.55 -24.71 37.11
C GLU A 311 11.65 -24.12 38.19
N ILE A 312 10.71 -24.91 38.70
CA ILE A 312 9.85 -24.51 39.82
C ILE A 312 10.39 -25.18 41.09
N THR A 313 10.94 -24.37 42.00
CA THR A 313 11.47 -24.81 43.29
C THR A 313 10.88 -23.93 44.40
N ASP A 314 10.45 -24.54 45.50
CA ASP A 314 9.91 -23.82 46.68
C ASP A 314 8.81 -22.79 46.33
N ASN A 315 7.88 -23.20 45.46
CA ASN A 315 6.76 -22.36 45.00
C ASN A 315 7.19 -21.04 44.32
N CYS A 316 8.42 -21.02 43.79
CA CYS A 316 9.01 -19.93 43.03
C CYS A 316 9.53 -20.43 41.69
N LEU A 317 9.52 -19.55 40.70
CA LEU A 317 10.21 -19.71 39.43
C LEU A 317 11.69 -19.37 39.66
N TYR A 318 12.57 -20.35 39.43
CA TYR A 318 14.01 -20.25 39.64
C TYR A 318 14.73 -19.93 38.34
N VAL A 319 15.31 -18.73 38.25
CA VAL A 319 16.07 -18.28 37.09
C VAL A 319 17.55 -18.07 37.49
N PRO A 320 18.47 -18.97 37.10
CA PRO A 320 19.89 -18.82 37.42
C PRO A 320 20.49 -17.66 36.63
N PHE A 321 21.43 -16.91 37.22
CA PHE A 321 22.08 -15.78 36.53
C PHE A 321 22.81 -16.19 35.25
N GLU A 322 23.37 -17.39 35.22
CA GLU A 322 24.05 -17.95 34.06
C GLU A 322 23.14 -18.00 32.82
N ALA A 323 21.83 -18.19 33.02
CA ALA A 323 20.86 -18.22 31.92
C ALA A 323 20.55 -16.84 31.33
N VAL A 324 20.82 -15.74 32.06
CA VAL A 324 20.39 -14.38 31.68
C VAL A 324 21.54 -13.36 31.66
N ALA A 325 22.79 -13.82 31.76
CA ALA A 325 23.98 -12.98 31.93
C ALA A 325 24.54 -12.39 30.63
N ASP A 326 24.03 -12.81 29.47
CA ASP A 326 24.53 -12.49 28.13
C ASP A 326 24.17 -11.06 27.67
N GLY A 327 23.25 -10.39 28.37
CA GLY A 327 22.81 -9.04 28.05
C GLY A 327 21.58 -8.97 27.14
N HIS A 328 20.99 -10.09 26.78
CA HIS A 328 19.81 -10.17 25.93
C HIS A 328 18.50 -10.19 26.74
N LEU A 329 17.38 -10.00 26.05
CA LEU A 329 16.04 -10.06 26.63
C LEU A 329 15.55 -11.51 26.74
N HIS A 330 15.52 -12.03 27.97
CA HIS A 330 14.97 -13.35 28.28
C HIS A 330 13.51 -13.27 28.67
N ARG A 331 12.73 -14.28 28.29
CA ARG A 331 11.31 -14.37 28.61
C ARG A 331 11.01 -15.69 29.29
N PHE A 332 10.34 -15.62 30.42
CA PHE A 332 9.88 -16.78 31.18
C PHE A 332 8.38 -16.69 31.37
N GLY A 333 7.74 -17.80 31.74
CA GLY A 333 6.30 -17.83 31.91
C GLY A 333 5.83 -18.97 32.79
N TYR A 334 4.59 -18.82 33.26
CA TYR A 334 3.91 -19.77 34.11
C TYR A 334 2.46 -19.92 33.63
N VAL A 335 1.92 -21.13 33.70
CA VAL A 335 0.52 -21.39 33.40
C VAL A 335 -0.24 -21.42 34.72
N THR A 336 -1.12 -20.45 34.94
CA THR A 336 -1.91 -20.37 36.17
C THR A 336 -2.90 -21.54 36.25
N PRO A 337 -3.41 -21.88 37.45
CA PRO A 337 -4.45 -22.92 37.59
C PRO A 337 -5.70 -22.67 36.74
N ASN A 338 -5.97 -21.40 36.40
CA ASN A 338 -7.06 -20.99 35.51
C ASN A 338 -6.72 -21.12 34.01
N GLY A 339 -5.58 -21.71 33.66
CA GLY A 339 -5.13 -21.93 32.29
C GLY A 339 -4.55 -20.69 31.59
N LYS A 340 -4.22 -19.62 32.33
CA LYS A 340 -3.65 -18.39 31.74
C LYS A 340 -2.13 -18.43 31.67
N HIS A 341 -1.57 -18.01 30.54
CA HIS A 341 -0.13 -17.89 30.36
C HIS A 341 0.35 -16.51 30.84
N THR A 342 0.89 -16.44 32.06
CA THR A 342 1.52 -15.22 32.57
C THR A 342 3.01 -15.25 32.27
N ARG A 343 3.56 -14.10 31.89
CA ARG A 343 4.93 -14.00 31.37
C ARG A 343 5.66 -12.85 32.02
N PHE A 344 6.95 -13.02 32.26
CA PHE A 344 7.84 -11.96 32.71
C PHE A 344 9.13 -11.97 31.89
N ILE A 345 9.81 -10.83 31.87
CA ILE A 345 11.06 -10.64 31.16
C ILE A 345 12.19 -10.32 32.13
N VAL A 346 13.39 -10.76 31.76
CA VAL A 346 14.63 -10.50 32.49
C VAL A 346 15.66 -9.98 31.50
N ILE A 347 16.35 -8.90 31.85
CA ILE A 347 17.47 -8.37 31.06
C ILE A 347 18.55 -7.82 31.98
N LYS A 348 19.82 -8.10 31.68
CA LYS A 348 20.95 -7.55 32.44
C LYS A 348 21.10 -6.05 32.18
N LYS A 349 21.25 -5.26 33.24
CA LYS A 349 21.44 -3.81 33.13
C LYS A 349 22.84 -3.50 32.59
N PRO A 350 22.99 -2.66 31.55
CA PRO A 350 24.30 -2.32 30.99
C PRO A 350 25.21 -1.69 32.05
N GLY A 351 26.45 -2.18 32.15
CA GLY A 351 27.45 -1.65 33.10
C GLY A 351 27.13 -1.87 34.58
N SER A 352 26.20 -2.78 34.90
CA SER A 352 25.76 -3.10 36.26
C SER A 352 25.70 -4.62 36.47
N SER A 353 25.77 -5.04 37.74
CA SER A 353 25.49 -6.43 38.15
C SER A 353 23.99 -6.68 38.35
N GLY A 354 23.15 -5.66 38.21
CA GLY A 354 21.70 -5.74 38.39
C GLY A 354 20.94 -6.20 37.15
N TYR A 355 19.72 -6.69 37.37
CA TYR A 355 18.80 -7.13 36.32
C TYR A 355 17.55 -6.25 36.32
N GLY A 356 17.03 -5.94 35.14
CA GLY A 356 15.69 -5.43 34.95
C GLY A 356 14.72 -6.60 34.87
N ILE A 357 13.75 -6.64 35.78
CA ILE A 357 12.76 -7.72 35.89
C ILE A 357 11.37 -7.07 35.96
N GLY A 358 10.41 -7.62 35.22
CA GLY A 358 9.01 -7.17 35.22
C GLY A 358 8.15 -8.06 34.33
N LEU A 359 6.83 -7.91 34.39
CA LEU A 359 5.93 -8.64 33.50
C LEU A 359 6.19 -8.29 32.04
N ASP A 360 5.92 -9.23 31.14
CA ASP A 360 5.88 -9.01 29.70
C ASP A 360 4.59 -8.27 29.30
N ALA A 361 4.30 -7.16 30.00
CA ALA A 361 3.12 -6.31 29.89
C ALA A 361 3.39 -4.90 30.48
N CYS A 362 2.67 -3.88 30.03
CA CYS A 362 2.63 -2.55 30.67
C CYS A 362 1.21 -2.03 30.93
N ASP A 363 1.13 -1.00 31.77
CA ASP A 363 -0.12 -0.33 32.14
C ASP A 363 -0.85 0.32 30.94
N ILE A 364 -0.12 0.69 29.88
CA ILE A 364 -0.69 1.36 28.70
C ILE A 364 -1.12 0.37 27.62
N CYS A 365 -0.27 -0.61 27.30
CA CYS A 365 -0.46 -1.51 26.14
C CYS A 365 -0.99 -2.89 26.53
N GLY A 366 -0.99 -3.22 27.83
CA GLY A 366 -1.32 -4.55 28.32
C GLY A 366 -0.26 -5.59 27.93
N GLU A 367 -0.70 -6.83 27.75
CA GLU A 367 0.11 -8.04 27.50
C GLU A 367 0.81 -8.14 26.14
N THR A 368 0.91 -7.05 25.38
CA THR A 368 1.50 -7.12 24.03
C THR A 368 2.95 -7.57 24.03
N GLY A 369 3.64 -7.39 25.16
CA GLY A 369 5.01 -7.83 25.40
C GLY A 369 6.09 -6.93 24.80
N TYR A 370 7.34 -7.35 25.00
CA TYR A 370 8.54 -6.63 24.62
C TYR A 370 9.48 -7.46 23.75
N PHE A 371 10.21 -6.80 22.86
CA PHE A 371 11.20 -7.45 22.01
C PHE A 371 12.49 -6.65 21.98
N GLU A 372 13.58 -7.32 21.59
CA GLU A 372 14.87 -6.68 21.43
C GLU A 372 15.04 -6.15 20.00
N ARG A 373 15.47 -4.88 19.86
CA ARG A 373 15.84 -4.27 18.59
C ARG A 373 17.08 -3.42 18.79
N ASP A 374 18.14 -3.72 18.05
CA ASP A 374 19.42 -3.00 18.10
C ASP A 374 19.99 -2.88 19.53
N GLY A 375 19.89 -3.96 20.33
CA GLY A 375 20.34 -4.00 21.73
C GLY A 375 19.50 -3.13 22.69
N GLN A 376 18.27 -2.79 22.31
CA GLN A 376 17.31 -2.06 23.14
C GLN A 376 16.04 -2.89 23.35
N VAL A 377 15.36 -2.69 24.47
CA VAL A 377 14.06 -3.31 24.75
C VAL A 377 12.96 -2.39 24.22
N VAL A 378 12.02 -2.93 23.44
CA VAL A 378 10.98 -2.14 22.77
C VAL A 378 9.61 -2.77 23.04
N CYS A 379 8.62 -1.94 23.39
CA CYS A 379 7.24 -2.42 23.51
C CYS A 379 6.67 -2.79 22.14
N LYS A 380 6.10 -3.99 22.02
CA LYS A 380 5.56 -4.51 20.75
C LYS A 380 4.43 -3.65 20.18
N LEU A 381 3.62 -3.01 21.02
CA LEU A 381 2.48 -2.22 20.57
C LEU A 381 2.81 -0.74 20.34
N CYS A 382 3.38 -0.06 21.34
CA CYS A 382 3.64 1.38 21.28
C CYS A 382 4.95 1.74 20.55
N ASP A 383 5.80 0.75 20.24
CA ASP A 383 7.14 0.90 19.63
C ASP A 383 8.08 1.85 20.39
N VAL A 384 7.73 2.19 21.64
CA VAL A 384 8.56 3.01 22.53
C VAL A 384 9.75 2.18 22.99
N VAL A 385 10.94 2.75 22.85
CA VAL A 385 12.20 2.19 23.33
C VAL A 385 12.31 2.40 24.84
N MET A 386 12.49 1.31 25.57
CA MET A 386 12.64 1.31 27.03
C MET A 386 14.09 1.58 27.41
N ASN A 387 14.29 2.41 28.42
CA ASN A 387 15.59 2.51 29.06
C ASN A 387 15.81 1.26 29.92
N ILE A 388 16.78 0.41 29.56
CA ILE A 388 17.03 -0.86 30.25
C ILE A 388 17.31 -0.65 31.75
N ASN A 389 17.93 0.47 32.13
CA ASN A 389 18.19 0.78 33.53
C ASN A 389 16.92 1.04 34.35
N THR A 390 15.85 1.51 33.69
CA THR A 390 14.56 1.79 34.32
C THR A 390 13.64 0.57 34.37
N ILE A 391 13.99 -0.55 33.73
CA ILE A 391 13.21 -1.79 33.87
C ILE A 391 13.30 -2.27 35.32
N GLY A 392 12.13 -2.52 35.94
CA GLY A 392 11.97 -2.75 37.39
C GLY A 392 11.48 -1.54 38.19
N PHE A 393 11.22 -0.39 37.54
CA PHE A 393 10.55 0.77 38.14
C PHE A 393 9.15 0.97 37.54
N PRO A 394 8.15 1.48 38.28
CA PRO A 394 6.80 1.64 37.74
C PRO A 394 6.70 2.79 36.73
N GLY A 395 5.76 2.68 35.78
CA GLY A 395 5.26 3.79 34.98
C GLY A 395 5.28 3.62 33.45
N GLY A 396 4.24 4.12 32.78
CA GLY A 396 4.20 4.31 31.32
C GLY A 396 4.19 3.01 30.51
N CYS A 397 4.97 2.97 29.42
CA CYS A 397 5.20 1.73 28.64
C CYS A 397 6.25 0.81 29.30
N ASN A 398 6.77 1.11 30.51
CA ASN A 398 7.76 0.25 31.19
C ASN A 398 7.10 -1.05 31.71
N PRO A 399 7.85 -2.18 31.78
CA PRO A 399 7.31 -3.44 32.29
C PRO A 399 6.71 -3.30 33.69
N ILE A 400 5.53 -3.89 33.92
CA ILE A 400 4.89 -3.87 35.25
C ILE A 400 5.83 -4.55 36.26
N VAL A 401 6.07 -3.87 37.37
CA VAL A 401 6.97 -4.37 38.42
C VAL A 401 6.32 -5.57 39.12
N ILE A 402 7.13 -6.58 39.38
CA ILE A 402 6.74 -7.79 40.12
C ILE A 402 7.66 -7.97 41.33
N ASN A 403 7.16 -8.66 42.35
CA ASN A 403 7.97 -9.10 43.47
C ASN A 403 8.93 -10.22 43.05
N TYR A 404 10.19 -10.09 43.46
CA TYR A 404 11.21 -11.12 43.27
C TYR A 404 12.27 -11.01 44.38
N THR A 405 13.00 -12.09 44.61
CA THR A 405 14.17 -12.11 45.51
C THR A 405 15.41 -12.53 44.73
N VAL A 406 16.54 -11.90 45.02
CA VAL A 406 17.85 -12.28 44.48
C VAL A 406 18.66 -12.91 45.59
N LYS A 407 18.96 -14.21 45.47
CA LYS A 407 19.81 -14.96 46.42
C LYS A 407 20.48 -16.13 45.71
N ASP A 408 21.63 -16.55 46.23
CA ASP A 408 22.33 -17.77 45.79
C ASP A 408 22.61 -17.83 44.28
N GLY A 409 22.92 -16.68 43.66
CA GLY A 409 23.22 -16.58 42.23
C GLY A 409 22.01 -16.72 41.30
N ALA A 410 20.79 -16.57 41.82
CA ALA A 410 19.56 -16.71 41.06
C ALA A 410 18.50 -15.66 41.41
N ILE A 411 17.54 -15.50 40.49
CA ILE A 411 16.33 -14.70 40.64
C ILE A 411 15.19 -15.66 40.97
N TRP A 412 14.49 -15.38 42.06
CA TRP A 412 13.35 -16.15 42.56
C TRP A 412 12.08 -15.31 42.42
N VAL A 413 11.18 -15.72 41.54
CA VAL A 413 9.89 -15.06 41.33
C VAL A 413 8.79 -15.92 41.92
N PRO A 414 8.05 -15.48 42.96
CA PRO A 414 6.98 -16.27 43.55
C PRO A 414 5.87 -16.60 42.54
N ILE A 415 5.37 -17.84 42.56
CA ILE A 415 4.24 -18.22 41.70
C ILE A 415 2.99 -17.39 42.02
N GLU A 416 2.79 -17.06 43.30
CA GLU A 416 1.67 -16.21 43.75
C GLU A 416 1.66 -14.87 43.01
N GLU A 417 2.83 -14.28 42.77
CA GLU A 417 2.96 -13.04 42.01
C GLU A 417 2.47 -13.20 40.56
N MET A 418 2.80 -14.32 39.94
CA MET A 418 2.34 -14.65 38.58
C MET A 418 0.84 -14.90 38.52
N ILE A 419 0.23 -15.43 39.59
CA ILE A 419 -1.22 -15.63 39.70
C ILE A 419 -1.92 -14.29 39.93
N ASN A 420 -1.40 -13.43 40.81
CA ASN A 420 -1.99 -12.13 41.13
C ASN A 420 -2.12 -11.23 39.90
N HIS A 421 -1.20 -11.35 38.94
CA HIS A 421 -1.21 -10.60 37.70
C HIS A 421 -1.89 -11.30 36.51
N GLU A 422 -2.59 -12.41 36.73
CA GLU A 422 -3.26 -13.15 35.64
C GLU A 422 -4.33 -12.32 34.91
N SER A 423 -4.90 -11.30 35.57
CA SER A 423 -5.89 -10.40 34.98
C SER A 423 -5.32 -9.51 33.87
N VAL A 424 -4.01 -9.28 33.87
CA VAL A 424 -3.30 -8.48 32.86
C VAL A 424 -3.20 -9.23 31.52
N PHE A 425 -3.14 -10.56 31.58
CA PHE A 425 -3.03 -11.43 30.43
C PHE A 425 -4.43 -11.92 30.01
N LYS A 426 -4.82 -11.66 28.76
CA LYS A 426 -6.10 -12.10 28.18
C LYS A 426 -5.88 -13.46 27.52
N SER A 427 -6.86 -14.33 27.71
CA SER A 427 -6.94 -15.67 27.13
C SER A 427 -7.25 -15.63 25.63
#